data_AF-A0A7Z9W2C6-F1
#
_entry.id   AF-A0A7Z9W2C6-F1
#
_cell.length_a   1.000
_cell.length_b   1.000
_cell.length_c   1.000
_cell.angle_alpha   90.00
_cell.angle_beta   90.00
_cell.angle_gamma   90.00
#
_symmetry.space_group_name_H-M   'P 1'
#
loop_
_entity.id
_entity.type
_entity.pdbx_description
1 polymer ?
#
loop_
_entity_poly.entity_id
_entity_poly.type
_entity_poly.pdbx_seq_one_letter_code
_entity_poly.pdbx_strand_id
1 'polypeptide(L)'
;MPTHNATKKRKTRHVDQTSPPSRRAFLLLLIFVATALVANAVVGERGLIATRAAERHAMALAAEIETIQVQNDELREQAKGLRKDPKAIESVARDELGLMRKGELLILLQDGPGVAER
;
A
#
# COMPACT_ATOMS: atom_id res chain seq x y z
N MET A 1 -49.13 -88.15 -25.53
CA MET A 1 -48.93 -87.00 -26.43
C MET A 1 -48.25 -85.88 -25.65
N PRO A 2 -46.95 -85.62 -25.82
CA PRO A 2 -46.27 -84.49 -25.19
C PRO A 2 -46.25 -83.30 -26.17
N THR A 3 -46.60 -82.10 -25.71
CA THR A 3 -46.31 -80.85 -26.44
C THR A 3 -45.25 -80.07 -25.69
N HIS A 4 -44.05 -80.09 -26.25
CA HIS A 4 -43.04 -79.07 -26.02
C HIS A 4 -43.59 -77.75 -26.54
N ASN A 5 -43.50 -76.67 -25.75
CA ASN A 5 -43.14 -75.40 -26.36
C ASN A 5 -42.34 -74.52 -25.41
N ALA A 6 -41.12 -74.21 -25.85
CA ALA A 6 -40.22 -73.28 -25.24
C ALA A 6 -40.46 -71.89 -25.85
N THR A 7 -40.78 -70.91 -25.03
CA THR A 7 -40.74 -69.50 -25.45
C THR A 7 -39.70 -68.76 -24.63
N LYS A 8 -38.59 -68.45 -25.30
CA LYS A 8 -37.50 -67.62 -24.81
C LYS A 8 -37.96 -66.17 -24.60
N LYS A 9 -37.47 -65.62 -23.48
CA LYS A 9 -36.91 -64.27 -23.29
C LYS A 9 -37.79 -63.05 -23.63
N ARG A 10 -37.95 -62.20 -22.61
CA ARG A 10 -37.68 -60.76 -22.72
C ARG A 10 -37.26 -60.18 -21.36
N LYS A 11 -35.95 -60.08 -21.14
CA LYS A 11 -35.38 -59.31 -20.04
C LYS A 11 -35.57 -57.83 -20.42
N THR A 12 -36.60 -57.21 -19.86
CA THR A 12 -36.86 -55.78 -20.04
C THR A 12 -35.72 -54.99 -19.42
N ARG A 13 -35.15 -54.12 -20.25
CA ARG A 13 -34.09 -53.17 -19.90
C ARG A 13 -34.72 -52.18 -18.91
N HIS A 14 -34.29 -52.21 -17.66
CA HIS A 14 -34.65 -51.16 -16.70
C HIS A 14 -33.96 -49.89 -17.19
N VAL A 15 -34.73 -48.98 -17.79
CA VAL A 15 -34.30 -47.62 -18.05
C VAL A 15 -34.31 -46.94 -16.69
N ASP A 16 -33.14 -46.46 -16.24
CA ASP A 16 -33.01 -45.69 -15.01
C ASP A 16 -33.95 -44.49 -15.05
N GLN A 17 -35.02 -44.58 -14.28
CA GLN A 17 -35.88 -43.45 -14.01
C GLN A 17 -35.13 -42.57 -13.02
N THR A 18 -34.53 -41.49 -13.52
CA THR A 18 -34.02 -40.41 -12.67
C THR A 18 -35.20 -39.84 -11.90
N SER A 19 -35.38 -40.33 -10.67
CA SER A 19 -36.40 -39.85 -9.76
C SER A 19 -36.11 -38.38 -9.45
N PRO A 20 -37.14 -37.50 -9.42
CA PRO A 20 -36.92 -36.10 -9.09
C PRO A 20 -36.25 -36.04 -7.70
N PRO A 21 -35.29 -35.11 -7.50
CA PRO A 21 -34.64 -34.98 -6.21
C PRO A 21 -35.72 -34.80 -5.15
N SER A 22 -35.68 -35.63 -4.11
CA SER A 22 -36.60 -35.50 -2.98
C SER A 22 -36.56 -34.04 -2.51
N ARG A 23 -37.71 -33.46 -2.13
CA ARG A 23 -37.80 -32.05 -1.69
C ARG A 23 -36.73 -31.67 -0.66
N ARG A 24 -36.28 -32.64 0.14
CA ARG A 24 -35.18 -32.53 1.10
C ARG A 24 -33.84 -32.21 0.44
N ALA A 25 -33.49 -32.88 -0.66
CA ALA A 25 -32.25 -32.63 -1.41
C ALA A 25 -32.26 -31.21 -2.02
N PHE A 26 -33.41 -30.76 -2.54
CA PHE A 26 -33.56 -29.40 -3.04
C PHE A 26 -33.42 -28.35 -1.92
N LEU A 27 -34.03 -28.59 -0.76
CA LEU A 27 -33.89 -27.72 0.41
C LEU A 27 -32.44 -27.65 0.91
N LEU A 28 -31.74 -28.79 0.96
CA LEU A 28 -30.32 -28.84 1.35
C LEU A 28 -29.44 -28.08 0.36
N LEU A 29 -29.72 -28.20 -0.94
CA LEU A 29 -29.03 -27.41 -1.97
C LEU A 29 -29.26 -25.91 -1.77
N LEU A 30 -30.50 -25.49 -1.50
CA LEU A 30 -30.81 -24.08 -1.24
C LEU A 30 -30.10 -23.56 0.00
N ILE A 31 -30.07 -24.33 1.08
CA ILE A 31 -29.33 -23.96 2.30
C ILE A 31 -27.85 -23.84 1.98
N PHE A 32 -27.27 -24.82 1.28
CA PHE A 32 -25.86 -24.80 0.90
C PHE A 32 -25.51 -23.56 0.07
N VAL A 33 -26.32 -23.24 -0.95
CA VAL A 33 -26.13 -22.04 -1.77
C VAL A 33 -26.28 -20.77 -0.94
N ALA A 34 -27.28 -20.69 -0.07
CA ALA A 34 -27.48 -19.53 0.82
C ALA A 34 -26.28 -19.34 1.77
N THR A 35 -25.78 -20.41 2.39
CA THR A 35 -24.60 -20.37 3.26
C THR A 35 -23.34 -19.98 2.47
N ALA A 36 -23.16 -20.51 1.26
CA ALA A 36 -22.05 -20.15 0.39
C ALA A 36 -22.10 -18.67 -0.01
N LEU A 37 -23.28 -18.12 -0.30
CA LEU A 37 -23.46 -16.69 -0.59
C LEU A 37 -23.16 -15.82 0.63
N VAL A 38 -23.60 -16.22 1.82
CA VAL A 38 -23.28 -15.50 3.08
C VAL A 38 -21.78 -15.55 3.36
N ALA A 39 -21.14 -16.72 3.22
CA ALA A 39 -19.70 -16.87 3.39
C ALA A 39 -18.95 -16.02 2.36
N ASN A 40 -19.37 -16.01 1.10
CA ASN A 40 -18.77 -15.19 0.05
C ASN A 40 -19.01 -13.69 0.29
N ALA A 41 -20.12 -13.28 0.90
CA ALA A 41 -20.33 -11.88 1.28
C ALA A 41 -19.43 -11.45 2.44
N VAL A 42 -19.07 -12.38 3.33
CA VAL A 42 -18.13 -12.14 4.43
C VAL A 42 -16.66 -12.18 3.95
N VAL A 43 -16.35 -13.02 2.95
CA VAL A 43 -14.98 -13.32 2.50
C VAL A 43 -14.57 -12.62 1.19
N GLY A 44 -15.50 -12.32 0.29
CA GLY A 44 -15.23 -11.74 -1.04
C GLY A 44 -14.84 -10.25 -0.99
N GLU A 45 -14.37 -9.68 -2.10
CA GLU A 45 -13.76 -8.34 -2.30
C GLU A 45 -14.30 -7.12 -1.51
N ARG A 46 -15.47 -7.20 -0.86
CA ARG A 46 -16.06 -6.16 0.00
C ARG A 46 -16.47 -6.67 1.40
N GLY A 47 -15.93 -7.79 1.83
CA GLY A 47 -16.19 -8.35 3.15
C GLY A 47 -15.69 -7.41 4.24
N LEU A 48 -16.46 -7.28 5.32
CA LEU A 48 -16.22 -6.42 6.50
C LEU A 48 -14.81 -6.56 7.11
N ILE A 49 -14.07 -7.61 6.74
CA ILE A 49 -12.73 -7.91 7.23
C ILE A 49 -11.66 -7.18 6.38
N ALA A 50 -11.84 -7.08 5.06
CA ALA A 50 -10.89 -6.43 4.16
C ALA A 50 -10.97 -4.90 4.22
N THR A 51 -12.17 -4.33 4.45
CA THR A 51 -12.38 -2.88 4.55
C THR A 51 -11.65 -2.27 5.75
N ARG A 52 -11.55 -2.99 6.88
CA ARG A 52 -10.87 -2.47 8.08
C ARG A 52 -9.35 -2.36 7.93
N ALA A 53 -8.73 -3.27 7.19
CA ALA A 53 -7.30 -3.17 6.92
C ALA A 53 -7.01 -2.02 5.95
N ALA A 54 -7.80 -1.90 4.88
CA ALA A 54 -7.68 -0.80 3.93
C ALA A 54 -7.91 0.57 4.57
N GLU A 55 -8.90 0.71 5.46
CA GLU A 55 -9.14 1.94 6.22
C GLU A 55 -7.95 2.31 7.12
N ARG A 56 -7.37 1.34 7.83
CA ARG A 56 -6.19 1.60 8.68
C ARG A 56 -4.98 2.03 7.86
N HIS A 57 -4.74 1.39 6.72
CA HIS A 57 -3.68 1.79 5.80
C HIS A 57 -3.92 3.20 5.25
N ALA A 58 -5.15 3.51 4.84
CA ALA A 58 -5.51 4.85 4.37
C ALA A 58 -5.30 5.91 5.46
N MET A 59 -5.69 5.64 6.71
CA MET A 59 -5.47 6.54 7.84
C MET A 59 -3.98 6.73 8.16
N ALA A 60 -3.18 5.65 8.12
CA ALA A 60 -1.74 5.73 8.35
C ALA A 60 -1.05 6.57 7.27
N LEU A 61 -1.38 6.35 5.99
CA LEU A 61 -0.84 7.14 4.89
C LEU A 61 -1.25 8.63 4.99
N ALA A 62 -2.49 8.91 5.39
CA ALA A 62 -2.95 10.28 5.57
C ALA A 62 -2.15 11.02 6.68
N ALA A 63 -1.90 10.35 7.80
CA ALA A 63 -1.10 10.91 8.89
C ALA A 63 0.37 11.14 8.47
N GLU A 64 0.94 10.25 7.66
CA GLU A 64 2.28 10.41 7.13
C GLU A 64 2.38 11.61 6.16
N ILE A 65 1.38 11.78 5.29
CA ILE A 65 1.28 12.94 4.40
C ILE A 65 1.22 14.24 5.20
N GLU A 66 0.39 14.30 6.24
CA GLU A 66 0.27 15.47 7.10
C GLU A 66 1.61 15.81 7.77
N THR A 67 2.29 14.79 8.30
CA THR A 67 3.62 14.95 8.92
C THR A 67 4.64 15.53 7.93
N ILE A 68 4.69 14.99 6.71
CA ILE A 68 5.61 15.44 5.66
C ILE A 68 5.28 16.86 5.19
N GLN A 69 4.00 17.24 5.17
CA GLN A 69 3.58 18.59 4.81
C GLN A 69 4.04 19.62 5.85
N VAL A 70 3.86 19.33 7.14
CA VAL A 70 4.35 20.20 8.23
C VAL A 70 5.86 20.38 8.14
N GLN A 71 6.61 19.29 7.97
CA GLN A 71 8.08 19.35 7.80
C GLN A 71 8.49 20.17 6.57
N ASN A 72 7.78 20.02 5.46
CA ASN A 72 8.05 20.82 4.26
C ASN A 72 7.85 22.31 4.51
N ASP A 73 6.78 22.67 5.22
CA ASP A 73 6.47 24.08 5.47
C ASP A 73 7.47 24.70 6.44
N GLU A 74 7.90 23.99 7.48
CA GLU A 74 8.99 24.41 8.36
C GLU A 74 10.30 24.61 7.59
N LEU A 75 10.69 23.66 6.73
CA LEU A 75 11.90 23.78 5.91
C LEU A 75 11.82 24.95 4.93
N ARG A 76 10.63 25.21 4.36
CA ARG A 76 10.41 26.37 3.49
C ARG A 76 10.53 27.68 4.25
N GLU A 77 10.03 27.76 5.47
CA GLU A 77 10.21 28.94 6.32
C GLU A 77 11.68 29.17 6.66
N GLN A 78 12.41 28.11 7.06
CA GLN A 78 13.85 28.19 7.31
C GLN A 78 14.62 28.66 6.07
N ALA A 79 14.33 28.09 4.90
CA ALA A 79 14.95 28.49 3.64
C ALA A 79 14.64 29.96 3.30
N LYS A 80 13.41 30.43 3.56
CA LYS A 80 13.06 31.85 3.39
C LYS A 80 13.81 32.74 4.39
N GLY A 81 13.97 32.30 5.63
CA GLY A 81 14.75 33.00 6.66
C GLY A 81 16.22 33.15 6.26
N LEU A 82 16.86 32.04 5.89
CA LEU A 82 18.26 32.01 5.42
C LEU A 82 18.47 32.85 4.16
N ARG A 83 17.51 32.88 3.24
CA ARG A 83 17.56 33.76 2.06
C ARG A 83 17.44 35.24 2.42
N LYS A 84 16.72 35.58 3.50
CA LYS A 84 16.56 36.95 3.99
C LYS A 84 17.75 37.42 4.83
N ASP A 85 18.53 36.51 5.39
CA ASP A 85 19.82 36.82 6.02
C ASP A 85 21.02 36.21 5.27
N PRO A 86 21.40 36.80 4.11
CA PRO A 86 22.58 36.37 3.36
C PRO A 86 23.89 36.49 4.16
N LYS A 87 23.92 37.27 5.25
CA LYS A 87 25.14 37.48 6.04
C LYS A 87 25.54 36.23 6.80
N ALA A 88 24.58 35.42 7.27
CA ALA A 88 24.87 34.14 7.91
C ALA A 88 25.51 33.15 6.93
N ILE A 89 25.02 33.11 5.68
CA ILE A 89 25.61 32.28 4.63
C ILE A 89 27.01 32.80 4.26
N GLU A 90 27.16 34.12 4.21
CA GLU A 90 28.44 34.77 3.92
C GLU A 90 29.49 34.54 5.01
N SER A 91 29.12 34.50 6.29
CA SER A 91 30.08 34.21 7.36
C SER A 91 30.59 32.77 7.25
N VAL A 92 29.70 31.78 7.09
CA VAL A 92 30.11 30.38 6.89
C VAL A 92 30.97 30.22 5.64
N ALA A 93 30.59 30.88 4.54
CA ALA A 93 31.37 30.85 3.31
C ALA A 93 32.78 31.44 3.49
N ARG A 94 32.94 32.51 4.28
CA ARG A 94 34.25 33.13 4.55
C ARG A 94 35.07 32.34 5.56
N ASP A 95 34.45 31.92 6.67
CA ASP A 95 35.14 31.33 7.82
C ASP A 95 35.51 29.87 7.57
N GLU A 96 34.60 29.07 7.01
CA GLU A 96 34.83 27.63 6.81
C GLU A 96 35.36 27.31 5.41
N LEU A 97 34.85 28.01 4.39
CA LEU A 97 35.17 27.71 2.99
C LEU A 97 36.21 28.67 2.38
N GLY A 98 36.59 29.73 3.08
CA GLY A 98 37.54 30.74 2.58
C GLY A 98 37.06 31.47 1.32
N LEU A 99 35.77 31.42 1.02
CA LEU A 99 35.18 32.01 -0.17
C LEU A 99 35.00 33.52 0.01
N MET A 100 35.17 34.25 -1.09
CA MET A 100 35.05 35.71 -1.15
C MET A 100 34.32 36.12 -2.42
N ARG A 101 33.64 37.27 -2.40
CA ARG A 101 32.88 37.73 -3.58
C ARG A 101 33.83 38.22 -4.66
N LYS A 102 33.38 38.15 -5.92
CA LYS A 102 34.13 38.68 -7.07
C LYS A 102 34.34 40.19 -6.89
N GLY A 103 35.60 40.62 -6.83
CA GLY A 103 35.98 42.02 -6.63
C GLY A 103 36.43 42.39 -5.21
N GLU A 104 36.43 41.44 -4.27
CA GLU A 104 36.99 41.65 -2.92
C GLU A 104 38.52 41.45 -2.90
N LEU A 105 39.20 42.16 -2.00
CA LEU A 105 40.66 42.11 -1.83
C LEU A 105 41.03 41.21 -0.65
N LEU A 106 41.83 40.18 -0.89
CA LEU A 106 42.43 39.36 0.16
C LEU A 106 43.71 40.04 0.68
N ILE A 107 43.72 40.40 1.96
CA ILE A 107 44.90 40.93 2.64
C ILE A 107 45.48 39.82 3.52
N LEU A 108 46.62 39.25 3.08
CA LEU A 108 47.40 38.30 3.87
C LEU A 108 48.40 39.09 4.70
N LEU A 109 48.17 39.18 6.01
CA LEU A 109 49.14 39.78 6.93
C LEU A 109 50.20 38.72 7.26
N GLN A 110 51.43 38.92 6.77
CA GLN A 110 52.56 38.11 7.20
C GLN A 110 53.26 38.83 8.35
N ASP A 111 53.30 38.17 9.51
CA ASP A 111 54.16 38.58 10.61
C ASP A 111 55.61 38.23 10.23
N GLY A 112 56.24 39.12 9.46
CA GLY A 112 57.67 39.06 9.20
C GLY A 112 58.46 39.44 10.47
N PRO A 113 59.64 38.86 10.72
CA PRO A 113 60.43 39.06 11.95
C PRO A 113 61.03 40.47 12.13
N GLY A 114 60.48 41.51 11.51
CA GLY A 114 61.09 42.84 11.40
C GLY A 114 60.54 43.94 12.32
N VAL A 115 59.62 43.65 13.25
CA VAL A 115 59.00 44.69 14.10
C VAL A 115 59.40 44.57 15.59
N ALA A 116 60.15 43.54 15.97
CA ALA A 116 60.59 43.34 17.36
C ALA A 116 61.94 44.02 17.71
N GLU A 117 62.65 44.61 16.74
CA GLU A 117 63.89 45.35 16.98
C GLU A 117 63.72 46.82 16.58
N ARG A 118 63.10 47.62 17.44
CA ARG A 118 63.25 49.08 17.48
C ARG A 118 63.33 49.56 18.92
#